data_AF-A0A966XTS4-F1
#
_entry.id   AF-A0A966XTS4-F1
#
_cell.length_a   1.000
_cell.length_b   1.000
_cell.length_c   1.000
_cell.angle_alpha   90.00
_cell.angle_beta   90.00
_cell.angle_gamma   90.00
#
_symmetry.space_group_name_H-M   'P 1'
#
loop_
_entity.id
_entity.type
_entity.pdbx_description
1 polymer ?
#
loop_
_entity_poly.entity_id
_entity_poly.type
_entity_poly.pdbx_seq_one_letter_code
_entity_poly.pdbx_strand_id
1 'polypeptide(L)'
;MKPLLRWFGLIFLALLALQLFFVVRIALMAVVDPQSTAFERSEAWRIAHAKTGALPWRQQWVDYDHIADSLKRAVIASEDDGFTSHEGIDWDAVEKAWQKNARAEEQASRRTSADARARSPKVVGGSTITQQLAKNLFLSGERNLFRKAQELVLALLLEALLDKERILEIYLNSVEWGEGVFGAQAAAQHYFRKPAARLSPYEAARLAVMLPRPKYFEKLPNSAYLAARSASIMARMADAQLP
;
A
#
# COMPACT_ATOMS: atom_id res chain seq x y z
N MET A 1 1.93 19.99 43.91
CA MET A 1 0.88 19.08 43.37
C MET A 1 0.01 19.73 42.28
N LYS A 2 -0.55 20.94 42.48
CA LYS A 2 -1.34 21.65 41.45
C LYS A 2 -0.65 21.86 40.07
N PRO A 3 0.65 22.19 39.96
CA PRO A 3 1.29 22.38 38.66
C PRO A 3 1.49 21.06 37.89
N LEU A 4 1.81 19.96 38.60
CA LEU A 4 1.93 18.63 37.99
C LEU A 4 0.59 18.14 37.44
N LEU A 5 -0.50 18.31 38.20
CA LEU A 5 -1.84 17.94 37.75
C LEU A 5 -2.27 18.73 36.50
N ARG A 6 -1.95 20.04 36.44
CA ARG A 6 -2.16 20.86 35.24
C ARG A 6 -1.35 20.37 34.06
N TRP A 7 -0.08 20.01 34.27
CA TRP A 7 0.78 19.49 33.21
C TRP A 7 0.27 18.17 32.63
N PHE A 8 -0.14 17.22 33.48
CA PHE A 8 -0.79 15.98 33.02
C PHE A 8 -2.10 16.27 32.28
N GLY A 9 -2.91 17.22 32.76
CA GLY A 9 -4.14 17.65 32.08
C GLY A 9 -3.86 18.22 30.68
N LEU A 10 -2.81 19.03 30.51
CA LEU A 10 -2.41 19.57 29.22
C LEU A 10 -1.90 18.50 28.26
N ILE A 11 -1.12 17.53 28.74
CA ILE A 11 -0.67 16.39 27.93
C ILE A 11 -1.86 15.56 27.47
N PHE A 12 -2.78 15.25 28.38
CA PHE A 12 -3.98 14.51 28.05
C PHE A 12 -4.81 15.25 26.98
N LEU A 13 -5.01 16.56 27.15
CA LEU A 13 -5.72 17.38 26.18
C LEU A 13 -5.00 17.41 24.81
N ALA A 14 -3.68 17.51 24.80
CA ALA A 14 -2.89 17.47 23.57
C ALA A 14 -3.00 16.11 22.85
N LEU A 15 -2.95 15.00 23.60
CA LEU A 15 -3.15 13.66 23.05
C LEU A 15 -4.57 13.49 22.50
N LEU A 16 -5.59 13.97 23.21
CA LEU A 16 -6.98 13.94 22.75
C LEU A 16 -7.17 14.77 21.49
N ALA A 17 -6.60 15.97 21.44
CA ALA A 17 -6.62 16.82 20.25
C ALA A 17 -5.92 16.15 19.06
N LEU A 18 -4.81 15.44 19.29
CA LEU A 18 -4.11 14.69 18.25
C LEU A 18 -4.97 13.53 17.72
N GLN A 19 -5.66 12.78 18.59
CA GLN A 19 -6.57 11.73 18.15
C GLN A 19 -7.74 12.30 17.35
N LEU A 20 -8.34 13.38 17.85
CA LEU A 20 -9.44 14.06 17.16
C LEU A 20 -8.99 14.59 15.78
N PHE A 21 -7.76 15.09 15.67
CA PHE A 21 -7.18 15.50 14.39
C PHE A 21 -7.17 14.34 13.38
N PHE A 22 -6.72 13.14 13.76
CA PHE A 22 -6.73 11.99 12.85
C PHE A 22 -8.16 11.55 12.49
N VAL A 23 -9.06 11.49 13.46
CA VAL A 23 -10.48 11.14 13.22
C VAL A 23 -11.12 12.11 12.25
N VAL A 24 -11.04 13.42 12.51
CA VAL A 24 -11.61 14.45 11.63
C VAL A 24 -10.95 14.39 10.26
N ARG A 25 -9.62 14.26 10.20
CA ARG A 25 -8.89 14.18 8.94
C ARG A 25 -9.30 12.98 8.10
N ILE A 26 -9.49 11.81 8.69
CA ILE A 26 -9.96 10.60 7.99
C ILE A 26 -11.43 10.75 7.59
N ALA A 27 -12.30 11.23 8.48
CA ALA A 27 -13.71 11.45 8.16
C ALA A 27 -13.89 12.44 7.00
N LEU A 28 -13.07 13.49 6.94
CA LEU A 28 -13.06 14.43 5.81
C LEU A 28 -12.64 13.75 4.50
N MET A 29 -11.84 12.68 4.53
CA MET A 29 -11.47 11.94 3.32
C MET A 29 -12.65 11.25 2.65
N ALA A 30 -13.80 11.09 3.34
CA ALA A 30 -15.03 10.61 2.72
C ALA A 30 -15.54 11.53 1.59
N VAL A 31 -15.19 12.82 1.64
CA VAL A 31 -15.68 13.84 0.69
C VAL A 31 -14.59 14.73 0.11
N VAL A 32 -13.37 14.72 0.68
CA VAL A 32 -12.23 15.51 0.21
C VAL A 32 -11.05 14.60 -0.11
N ASP A 33 -10.54 14.70 -1.34
CA ASP A 33 -9.38 13.92 -1.75
C ASP A 33 -8.10 14.36 -1.02
N PRO A 34 -7.32 13.42 -0.46
CA PRO A 34 -6.04 13.75 0.13
C PRO A 34 -5.06 14.24 -0.95
N GLN A 35 -4.63 15.49 -0.80
CA GLN A 35 -3.69 16.13 -1.75
C GLN A 35 -2.28 15.54 -1.70
N SER A 36 -1.86 15.05 -0.53
CA SER A 36 -0.61 14.30 -0.40
C SER A 36 -0.59 13.38 0.82
N THR A 37 0.22 12.33 0.72
CA THR A 37 0.47 11.36 1.78
C THR A 37 1.80 11.63 2.49
N ALA A 38 1.97 11.07 3.70
CA ALA A 38 3.26 11.13 4.41
C ALA A 38 4.37 10.49 3.57
N PHE A 39 4.06 9.39 2.90
CA PHE A 39 4.99 8.70 2.01
C PHE A 39 5.37 9.55 0.80
N GLU A 40 4.42 10.13 0.09
CA GLU A 40 4.68 11.03 -1.05
C GLU A 40 5.58 12.20 -0.67
N ARG A 41 5.31 12.87 0.47
CA ARG A 41 6.15 13.97 0.94
C ARG A 41 7.57 13.51 1.26
N SER A 42 7.74 12.32 1.84
CA SER A 42 9.05 11.75 2.11
C SER A 42 9.82 11.41 0.84
N GLU A 43 9.14 10.91 -0.19
CA GLU A 43 9.72 10.57 -1.49
C GLU A 43 10.08 11.82 -2.29
N ALA A 44 9.21 12.84 -2.31
CA ALA A 44 9.50 14.14 -2.90
C ALA A 44 10.77 14.76 -2.27
N TRP A 45 10.89 14.70 -0.93
CA TRP A 45 12.09 15.17 -0.24
C TRP A 45 13.34 14.37 -0.64
N ARG A 46 13.24 13.04 -0.68
CA ARG A 46 14.36 12.15 -1.08
C ARG A 46 14.83 12.45 -2.51
N ILE A 47 13.90 12.61 -3.46
CA ILE A 47 14.22 12.89 -4.87
C ILE A 47 14.82 14.29 -5.01
N ALA A 48 14.26 15.30 -4.34
CA ALA A 48 14.79 16.67 -4.37
C ALA A 48 16.23 16.76 -3.86
N HIS A 49 16.61 15.91 -2.89
CA HIS A 49 17.96 15.84 -2.33
C HIS A 49 18.87 14.84 -3.05
N ALA A 50 18.38 14.13 -4.06
CA ALA A 50 19.21 13.31 -4.92
C ALA A 50 20.06 14.23 -5.82
N LYS A 51 21.36 13.92 -5.97
CA LYS A 51 22.33 14.71 -6.75
C LYS A 51 22.07 14.73 -8.28
N THR A 52 20.88 14.35 -8.72
CA THR A 52 20.45 14.29 -10.12
C THR A 52 19.89 15.62 -10.63
N GLY A 53 19.47 16.54 -9.74
CA GLY A 53 18.97 17.87 -10.11
C GLY A 53 17.62 17.89 -10.84
N ALA A 54 17.02 16.72 -11.10
CA ALA A 54 15.71 16.56 -11.72
C ALA A 54 14.73 15.93 -10.72
N LEU A 55 13.50 16.43 -10.69
CA LEU A 55 12.41 15.96 -9.84
C LEU A 55 11.34 15.33 -10.76
N PRO A 56 11.51 14.07 -11.19
CA PRO A 56 10.53 13.39 -12.04
C PRO A 56 9.29 13.04 -11.21
N TRP A 57 8.41 14.02 -10.97
CA TRP A 57 7.17 13.85 -10.22
C TRP A 57 5.97 13.80 -11.15
N ARG A 58 5.18 12.73 -11.06
CA ARG A 58 3.90 12.58 -11.75
C ARG A 58 2.86 12.08 -10.76
N GLN A 59 1.84 12.89 -10.53
CA GLN A 59 0.71 12.57 -9.68
C GLN A 59 -0.53 13.19 -10.30
N GLN A 60 -1.58 12.39 -10.47
CA GLN A 60 -2.86 12.86 -10.97
C GLN A 60 -3.97 12.05 -10.33
N TRP A 61 -4.84 12.74 -9.61
CA TRP A 61 -6.06 12.14 -9.07
C TRP A 61 -7.08 11.93 -10.20
N VAL A 62 -7.78 10.81 -10.14
CA VAL A 62 -8.99 10.53 -10.92
C VAL A 62 -9.99 9.80 -10.05
N ASP A 63 -11.28 10.08 -10.26
CA ASP A 63 -12.34 9.45 -9.50
C ASP A 63 -12.41 7.94 -9.75
N TYR A 64 -13.01 7.20 -8.82
CA TYR A 64 -13.11 5.74 -8.85
C TYR A 64 -13.62 5.18 -10.18
N ASP A 65 -14.66 5.80 -10.76
CA ASP A 65 -15.26 5.41 -12.04
C ASP A 65 -14.35 5.64 -13.25
N HIS A 66 -13.35 6.50 -13.11
CA HIS A 66 -12.34 6.78 -14.15
C HIS A 66 -11.11 5.87 -14.04
N ILE A 67 -11.15 4.87 -13.17
CA ILE A 67 -10.15 3.81 -13.07
C ILE A 67 -10.74 2.52 -13.61
N ALA A 68 -10.05 1.86 -14.54
CA ALA A 68 -10.56 0.63 -15.12
C ALA A 68 -10.79 -0.45 -14.04
N ASP A 69 -11.93 -1.13 -14.12
CA ASP A 69 -12.26 -2.26 -13.23
C ASP A 69 -11.22 -3.38 -13.29
N SER A 70 -10.55 -3.54 -14.43
CA SER A 70 -9.41 -4.43 -14.56
C SER A 70 -8.29 -4.07 -13.58
N LEU A 71 -7.97 -2.78 -13.40
CA LEU A 71 -6.95 -2.35 -12.46
C LEU A 71 -7.39 -2.57 -11.02
N LYS A 72 -8.63 -2.20 -10.69
CA LYS A 72 -9.21 -2.42 -9.36
C LYS A 72 -9.13 -3.90 -8.95
N ARG A 73 -9.60 -4.81 -9.82
CA ARG A 73 -9.55 -6.26 -9.61
C ARG A 73 -8.13 -6.81 -9.58
N ALA A 74 -7.23 -6.32 -10.43
CA ALA A 74 -5.84 -6.75 -10.45
C ALA A 74 -5.12 -6.42 -9.15
N VAL A 75 -5.36 -5.23 -8.59
CA VAL A 75 -4.78 -4.80 -7.33
C VAL A 75 -5.34 -5.59 -6.17
N ILE A 76 -6.66 -5.77 -6.08
CA ILE A 76 -7.29 -6.64 -5.07
C ILE A 76 -6.69 -8.04 -5.15
N ALA A 77 -6.71 -8.68 -6.34
CA ALA A 77 -6.18 -10.04 -6.53
C ALA A 77 -4.65 -10.19 -6.33
N SER A 78 -3.90 -9.09 -6.21
CA SER A 78 -2.44 -9.12 -6.04
C SER A 78 -2.03 -8.78 -4.62
N GLU A 79 -2.68 -7.80 -4.03
CA GLU A 79 -2.31 -7.22 -2.73
C GLU A 79 -3.19 -7.74 -1.60
N ASP A 80 -4.47 -8.04 -1.87
CA ASP A 80 -5.49 -8.29 -0.84
C ASP A 80 -6.73 -8.99 -1.41
N ASP A 81 -6.62 -10.30 -1.71
CA ASP A 81 -7.69 -11.09 -2.35
C ASP A 81 -9.03 -11.05 -1.58
N GLY A 82 -8.98 -10.79 -0.27
CA GLY A 82 -10.13 -10.70 0.64
C GLY A 82 -10.64 -9.28 0.91
N PHE A 83 -10.16 -8.26 0.19
CA PHE A 83 -10.36 -6.83 0.51
C PHE A 83 -11.80 -6.44 0.90
N THR A 84 -12.80 -6.93 0.16
CA THR A 84 -14.22 -6.60 0.39
C THR A 84 -14.85 -7.37 1.56
N SER A 85 -14.19 -8.42 2.05
CA SER A 85 -14.74 -9.35 3.04
C SER A 85 -14.29 -9.08 4.48
N HIS A 86 -13.17 -8.37 4.67
CA HIS A 86 -12.62 -8.08 6.00
C HIS A 86 -12.74 -6.60 6.37
N GLU A 87 -12.54 -6.25 7.64
CA GLU A 87 -12.60 -4.86 8.13
C GLU A 87 -11.18 -4.33 8.44
N GLY A 88 -10.35 -4.21 7.40
CA GLY A 88 -8.96 -3.73 7.50
C GLY A 88 -7.90 -4.75 7.90
N ILE A 89 -8.26 -5.90 8.46
CA ILE A 89 -7.32 -6.98 8.80
C ILE A 89 -7.85 -8.30 8.26
N ASP A 90 -7.06 -8.96 7.41
CA ASP A 90 -7.30 -10.34 7.00
C ASP A 90 -6.56 -11.30 7.96
N TRP A 91 -7.30 -11.82 8.95
CA TRP A 91 -6.75 -12.76 9.93
C TRP A 91 -6.31 -14.09 9.30
N ASP A 92 -7.00 -14.54 8.26
CA ASP A 92 -6.65 -15.77 7.56
C ASP A 92 -5.35 -15.58 6.78
N ALA A 93 -5.16 -14.42 6.13
CA ALA A 93 -3.89 -14.08 5.46
C ALA A 93 -2.74 -13.94 6.46
N VAL A 94 -2.98 -13.34 7.64
CA VAL A 94 -1.98 -13.24 8.70
C VAL A 94 -1.55 -14.63 9.17
N GLU A 95 -2.49 -15.52 9.45
CA GLU A 95 -2.21 -16.89 9.89
C GLU A 95 -1.47 -17.68 8.80
N LYS A 96 -1.93 -17.61 7.54
CA LYS A 96 -1.26 -18.26 6.40
C LYS A 96 0.17 -17.73 6.21
N ALA A 97 0.37 -16.42 6.34
CA ALA A 97 1.69 -15.80 6.25
C ALA A 97 2.61 -16.28 7.39
N TRP A 98 2.09 -16.34 8.62
CA TRP A 98 2.81 -16.87 9.78
C TRP A 98 3.25 -18.31 9.56
N GLN A 99 2.33 -19.20 9.20
CA GLN A 99 2.62 -20.61 8.93
C GLN A 99 3.65 -20.79 7.82
N LYS A 100 3.55 -20.01 6.74
CA LYS A 100 4.49 -20.07 5.62
C LYS A 100 5.89 -19.61 6.03
N ASN A 101 5.99 -18.55 6.82
CA ASN A 101 7.27 -18.05 7.33
C ASN A 101 7.90 -19.04 8.30
N ALA A 102 7.13 -19.61 9.23
CA ALA A 102 7.60 -20.63 10.17
C ALA A 102 8.11 -21.89 9.46
N ARG A 103 7.37 -22.39 8.46
CA ARG A 103 7.82 -23.54 7.63
C ARG A 103 9.09 -23.22 6.84
N ALA A 104 9.20 -22.00 6.31
CA ALA A 104 10.38 -21.58 5.56
C ALA A 104 11.62 -21.44 6.46
N GLU A 105 11.44 -21.01 7.70
CA GLU A 105 12.47 -20.94 8.73
C GLU A 105 12.91 -22.33 9.20
N GLU A 106 11.96 -23.24 9.46
CA GLU A 106 12.24 -24.64 9.78
C GLU A 106 13.00 -25.35 8.65
N GLN A 107 12.62 -25.10 7.39
CA GLN A 107 13.37 -25.62 6.24
C GLN A 107 14.77 -25.00 6.13
N ALA A 108 14.93 -23.74 6.49
CA ALA A 108 16.24 -23.08 6.47
C ALA A 108 17.17 -23.59 7.58
N SER A 109 16.63 -23.86 8.78
CA SER A 109 17.41 -24.39 9.91
C SER A 109 17.83 -25.85 9.73
N ARG A 110 17.11 -26.61 8.90
CA ARG A 110 17.45 -28.00 8.51
C ARG A 110 18.50 -28.12 7.40
N ARG A 111 18.90 -27.02 6.76
CA ARG A 111 19.93 -27.05 5.69
C ARG A 111 21.33 -27.18 6.30
N THR A 112 22.14 -28.08 5.75
CA THR A 112 23.55 -28.24 6.16
C THR A 112 24.42 -27.12 5.61
N SER A 113 25.59 -26.90 6.22
CA SER A 113 26.54 -25.83 5.90
C SER A 113 27.05 -25.84 4.45
N ALA A 114 26.92 -26.94 3.71
CA ALA A 114 27.25 -27.01 2.29
C ALA A 114 26.24 -26.25 1.38
N ASP A 115 25.00 -26.07 1.84
CA ASP A 115 23.92 -25.35 1.16
C ASP A 115 23.77 -23.89 1.64
N ALA A 116 24.68 -23.40 2.50
CA ALA A 116 24.60 -22.08 3.15
C ALA A 116 24.66 -20.87 2.19
N ARG A 117 24.88 -21.09 0.89
CA ARG A 117 24.71 -20.06 -0.16
C ARG A 117 23.25 -19.86 -0.58
N ALA A 118 22.32 -20.69 -0.10
CA ALA A 118 20.90 -20.56 -0.37
C ALA A 118 20.33 -19.33 0.36
N ARG A 119 19.75 -18.41 -0.41
CA ARG A 119 19.12 -17.16 0.07
C ARG A 119 18.23 -17.42 1.29
N SER A 120 18.30 -16.50 2.27
CA SER A 120 17.41 -16.48 3.44
C SER A 120 15.94 -16.64 3.01
N PRO A 121 15.11 -17.35 3.78
CA PRO A 121 13.71 -17.57 3.45
C PRO A 121 13.02 -16.23 3.23
N LYS A 122 12.34 -16.09 2.08
CA LYS A 122 11.60 -14.88 1.74
C LYS A 122 10.39 -14.78 2.66
N VAL A 123 10.39 -13.80 3.56
CA VAL A 123 9.25 -13.47 4.41
C VAL A 123 8.08 -13.02 3.52
N VAL A 124 6.94 -13.67 3.68
CA VAL A 124 5.68 -13.27 3.05
C VAL A 124 4.93 -12.37 4.04
N GLY A 125 4.53 -11.19 3.57
CA GLY A 125 3.68 -10.27 4.33
C GLY A 125 2.20 -10.56 4.07
N GLY A 126 1.35 -10.32 5.07
CA GLY A 126 -0.10 -10.40 4.97
C GLY A 126 -0.76 -9.06 5.32
N SER A 127 -0.22 -7.95 4.79
CA SER A 127 -0.79 -6.61 5.02
C SER A 127 -1.83 -6.28 3.96
N THR A 128 -3.02 -5.91 4.42
CA THR A 128 -4.18 -5.54 3.60
C THR A 128 -3.96 -4.21 2.87
N ILE A 129 -4.78 -3.93 1.86
CA ILE A 129 -4.79 -2.63 1.16
C ILE A 129 -4.99 -1.49 2.17
N THR A 130 -5.90 -1.65 3.12
CA THR A 130 -6.19 -0.64 4.15
C THR A 130 -5.00 -0.38 5.07
N GLN A 131 -4.28 -1.44 5.49
CA GLN A 131 -3.04 -1.28 6.28
C GLN A 131 -1.95 -0.56 5.48
N GLN A 132 -1.79 -0.92 4.20
CA GLN A 132 -0.85 -0.26 3.32
C GLN A 132 -1.21 1.22 3.12
N LEU A 133 -2.50 1.53 2.96
CA LEU A 133 -3.01 2.89 2.84
C LEU A 133 -2.76 3.70 4.12
N ALA A 134 -3.09 3.16 5.30
CA ALA A 134 -2.85 3.80 6.59
C ALA A 134 -1.38 4.18 6.76
N LYS A 135 -0.47 3.25 6.43
CA LYS A 135 0.97 3.47 6.44
C LYS A 135 1.36 4.61 5.51
N ASN A 136 0.88 4.62 4.26
CA ASN A 136 1.25 5.64 3.28
C ASN A 136 0.73 7.03 3.66
N LEU A 137 -0.56 7.13 4.05
CA LEU A 137 -1.23 8.38 4.39
C LEU A 137 -0.56 9.11 5.56
N PHE A 138 -0.22 8.38 6.63
CA PHE A 138 0.04 8.98 7.93
C PHE A 138 1.40 8.69 8.53
N LEU A 139 2.05 7.57 8.17
CA LEU A 139 3.23 7.08 8.89
C LEU A 139 4.51 7.32 8.09
N SER A 140 5.61 7.52 8.82
CA SER A 140 6.95 7.57 8.24
C SER A 140 7.44 6.16 7.86
N GLY A 141 8.48 6.09 7.03
CA GLY A 141 9.08 4.82 6.57
C GLY A 141 9.85 4.02 7.63
N GLU A 142 9.79 4.40 8.91
CA GLU A 142 10.44 3.69 10.00
C GLU A 142 9.93 2.24 10.12
N ARG A 143 10.70 1.33 10.71
CA ARG A 143 10.31 -0.08 10.87
C ARG A 143 10.46 -0.50 12.32
N ASN A 144 9.44 -0.24 13.12
CA ASN A 144 9.35 -0.70 14.51
C ASN A 144 7.93 -1.21 14.84
N LEU A 145 7.82 -1.99 15.93
CA LEU A 145 6.56 -2.61 16.34
C LEU A 145 5.50 -1.57 16.74
N PHE A 146 5.92 -0.47 17.35
CA PHE A 146 5.00 0.60 17.75
C PHE A 146 4.32 1.25 16.53
N ARG A 147 5.08 1.53 15.46
CA ARG A 147 4.55 1.99 14.18
C ARG A 147 3.58 0.98 13.58
N LYS A 148 3.86 -0.33 13.67
CA LYS A 148 2.93 -1.35 13.16
C LYS A 148 1.62 -1.40 13.98
N ALA A 149 1.67 -1.13 15.29
CA ALA A 149 0.47 -0.97 16.10
C ALA A 149 -0.32 0.30 15.72
N GLN A 150 0.36 1.43 15.45
CA GLN A 150 -0.29 2.63 14.92
C GLN A 150 -0.96 2.39 13.56
N GLU A 151 -0.29 1.65 12.67
CA GLU A 151 -0.82 1.24 11.37
C GLU A 151 -2.13 0.45 11.53
N LEU A 152 -2.17 -0.46 12.51
CA LEU A 152 -3.36 -1.24 12.82
C LEU A 152 -4.53 -0.35 13.25
N VAL A 153 -4.30 0.56 14.21
CA VAL A 153 -5.33 1.47 14.72
C VAL A 153 -5.85 2.39 13.62
N LEU A 154 -4.97 2.93 12.78
CA LEU A 154 -5.35 3.79 11.66
C LEU A 154 -6.08 3.03 10.56
N ALA A 155 -5.72 1.77 10.30
CA ALA A 155 -6.44 0.92 9.34
C ALA A 155 -7.88 0.64 9.81
N LEU A 156 -8.07 0.29 11.08
CA LEU A 156 -9.39 0.12 11.65
C LEU A 156 -10.21 1.42 11.63
N LEU A 157 -9.57 2.56 11.87
CA LEU A 157 -10.22 3.86 11.81
C LEU A 157 -10.62 4.25 10.38
N LEU A 158 -9.81 3.91 9.36
CA LEU A 158 -10.17 4.09 7.96
C LEU A 158 -11.42 3.27 7.60
N GLU A 159 -11.47 2.00 7.99
CA GLU A 159 -12.61 1.09 7.72
C GLU A 159 -13.88 1.50 8.45
N ALA A 160 -13.74 2.10 9.64
CA ALA A 160 -14.88 2.59 10.40
C ALA A 160 -15.50 3.87 9.82
N LEU A 161 -14.74 4.65 9.04
CA LEU A 161 -15.15 5.99 8.58
C LEU A 161 -15.32 6.11 7.07
N LEU A 162 -14.72 5.21 6.29
CA LEU A 162 -14.74 5.20 4.84
C LEU A 162 -15.28 3.86 4.35
N ASP A 163 -16.07 3.88 3.28
CA ASP A 163 -16.45 2.65 2.60
C ASP A 163 -15.27 2.06 1.81
N LYS A 164 -15.45 0.80 1.38
CA LYS A 164 -14.42 0.05 0.66
C LYS A 164 -14.07 0.67 -0.70
N GLU A 165 -15.06 1.24 -1.38
CA GLU A 165 -14.86 1.94 -2.65
C GLU A 165 -13.90 3.11 -2.46
N ARG A 166 -14.16 3.97 -1.47
CA ARG A 166 -13.35 5.15 -1.17
C ARG A 166 -11.96 4.78 -0.67
N ILE A 167 -11.83 3.75 0.15
CA ILE A 167 -10.52 3.23 0.58
C ILE A 167 -9.70 2.81 -0.65
N LEU A 168 -10.30 2.05 -1.56
CA LEU A 168 -9.62 1.58 -2.76
C LEU A 168 -9.27 2.73 -3.71
N GLU A 169 -10.16 3.71 -3.87
CA GLU A 169 -9.93 4.92 -4.66
C GLU A 169 -8.72 5.70 -4.16
N ILE A 170 -8.66 5.98 -2.85
CA ILE A 170 -7.54 6.71 -2.24
C ILE A 170 -6.26 5.89 -2.41
N TYR A 171 -6.31 4.58 -2.19
CA TYR A 171 -5.15 3.70 -2.38
C TYR A 171 -4.62 3.78 -3.81
N LEU A 172 -5.48 3.59 -4.81
CA LEU A 172 -5.10 3.59 -6.22
C LEU A 172 -4.56 4.94 -6.69
N ASN A 173 -5.01 6.05 -6.10
CA ASN A 173 -4.52 7.40 -6.40
C ASN A 173 -3.26 7.81 -5.63
N SER A 174 -2.89 7.11 -4.56
CA SER A 174 -1.76 7.50 -3.68
C SER A 174 -0.59 6.52 -3.65
N VAL A 175 -0.74 5.32 -4.21
CA VAL A 175 0.34 4.32 -4.24
C VAL A 175 1.39 4.67 -5.30
N GLU A 176 2.65 4.33 -5.00
CA GLU A 176 3.79 4.50 -5.92
C GLU A 176 3.86 3.34 -6.92
N TRP A 177 3.87 3.67 -8.21
CA TRP A 177 3.95 2.71 -9.32
C TRP A 177 5.35 2.66 -9.96
N GLY A 178 6.16 3.70 -9.74
CA GLY A 178 7.53 3.88 -10.24
C GLY A 178 8.21 5.04 -9.53
N GLU A 179 9.50 5.30 -9.80
CA GLU A 179 10.23 6.41 -9.16
C GLU A 179 9.52 7.75 -9.42
N GLY A 180 8.85 8.30 -8.40
CA GLY A 180 8.10 9.56 -8.51
C GLY A 180 6.80 9.48 -9.30
N VAL A 181 6.26 8.28 -9.55
CA VAL A 181 4.99 8.06 -10.25
C VAL A 181 3.94 7.58 -9.25
N PHE A 182 3.02 8.47 -8.87
CA PHE A 182 1.98 8.23 -7.87
C PHE A 182 0.58 8.29 -8.48
N GLY A 183 -0.24 7.29 -8.17
CA GLY A 183 -1.61 7.20 -8.63
C GLY A 183 -1.79 6.49 -9.99
N ALA A 184 -2.93 5.82 -10.13
CA ALA A 184 -3.28 4.97 -11.27
C ALA A 184 -3.24 5.72 -12.60
N GLN A 185 -3.72 6.97 -12.64
CA GLN A 185 -3.70 7.78 -13.85
C GLN A 185 -2.28 8.13 -14.29
N ALA A 186 -1.42 8.56 -13.35
CA ALA A 186 -0.03 8.84 -13.66
C ALA A 186 0.71 7.59 -14.17
N ALA A 187 0.44 6.43 -13.57
CA ALA A 187 1.01 5.15 -13.99
C ALA A 187 0.55 4.73 -15.39
N ALA A 188 -0.75 4.81 -15.67
CA ALA A 188 -1.31 4.46 -16.98
C ALA A 188 -0.72 5.32 -18.11
N GLN A 189 -0.58 6.63 -17.87
CA GLN A 189 0.06 7.55 -18.82
C GLN A 189 1.56 7.26 -18.97
N HIS A 190 2.25 7.00 -17.87
CA HIS A 190 3.68 6.75 -17.87
C HIS A 190 4.06 5.46 -18.61
N TYR A 191 3.37 4.35 -18.35
CA TYR A 191 3.71 3.04 -18.89
C TYR A 191 3.03 2.71 -20.22
N PHE A 192 1.81 3.20 -20.45
CA PHE A 192 0.98 2.79 -21.59
C PHE A 192 0.44 3.96 -22.42
N ARG A 193 0.78 5.21 -22.06
CA ARG A 193 0.38 6.45 -22.76
C ARG A 193 -1.14 6.54 -22.99
N LYS A 194 -1.91 6.16 -21.96
CA LYS A 194 -3.37 6.20 -22.01
C LYS A 194 -4.00 6.47 -20.64
N PRO A 195 -5.28 6.88 -20.62
CA PRO A 195 -6.02 7.06 -19.36
C PRO A 195 -6.16 5.75 -18.57
N ALA A 196 -6.21 5.84 -17.24
CA ALA A 196 -6.42 4.71 -16.35
C ALA A 196 -7.71 3.92 -16.67
N ALA A 197 -8.78 4.61 -17.06
CA ALA A 197 -10.03 4.02 -17.53
C ALA A 197 -9.88 3.07 -18.72
N ARG A 198 -8.79 3.16 -19.50
CA ARG A 198 -8.57 2.37 -20.73
C ARG A 198 -7.49 1.29 -20.58
N LEU A 199 -7.10 0.95 -19.35
CA LEU A 199 -6.18 -0.17 -19.09
C LEU A 199 -6.84 -1.50 -19.45
N SER A 200 -6.18 -2.29 -20.29
CA SER A 200 -6.59 -3.68 -20.55
C SER A 200 -6.33 -4.55 -19.31
N PRO A 201 -6.99 -5.71 -19.20
CA PRO A 201 -6.72 -6.67 -18.13
C PRO A 201 -5.24 -7.03 -17.95
N TYR A 202 -4.52 -7.21 -19.07
CA TYR A 202 -3.11 -7.56 -19.01
C TYR A 202 -2.21 -6.41 -18.50
N GLU A 203 -2.47 -5.18 -18.93
CA GLU A 203 -1.71 -4.01 -18.44
C GLU A 203 -2.00 -3.70 -16.98
N ALA A 204 -3.27 -3.84 -16.57
CA ALA A 204 -3.69 -3.76 -15.17
C ALA A 204 -2.96 -4.79 -14.29
N ALA A 205 -2.96 -6.05 -14.72
CA ALA A 205 -2.23 -7.11 -14.03
C ALA A 205 -0.72 -6.83 -13.94
N ARG A 206 -0.12 -6.28 -15.01
CA ARG A 206 1.29 -5.88 -14.99
C ARG A 206 1.57 -4.80 -13.97
N LEU A 207 0.75 -3.75 -13.90
CA LEU A 207 0.88 -2.71 -12.89
C LEU A 207 0.77 -3.28 -11.48
N ALA A 208 -0.23 -4.12 -11.21
CA ALA A 208 -0.44 -4.71 -9.89
C ALA A 208 0.78 -5.52 -9.42
N VAL A 209 1.43 -6.30 -10.30
CA VAL A 209 2.65 -7.05 -9.95
C VAL A 209 3.84 -6.14 -9.61
N MET A 210 3.85 -4.89 -10.07
CA MET A 210 4.93 -3.94 -9.79
C MET A 210 4.84 -3.34 -8.38
N LEU A 211 3.64 -3.24 -7.79
CA LEU A 211 3.37 -2.56 -6.53
C LEU A 211 4.27 -2.96 -5.34
N PRO A 212 4.67 -4.23 -5.16
CA PRO A 212 5.53 -4.57 -4.03
C PRO A 212 6.92 -3.92 -4.09
N ARG A 213 7.42 -3.61 -5.30
CA ARG A 213 8.77 -3.04 -5.53
C ARG A 213 8.81 -2.19 -6.82
N PRO A 214 8.10 -1.05 -6.88
CA PRO A 214 7.86 -0.29 -8.11
C PRO A 214 9.16 0.09 -8.84
N LYS A 215 10.09 0.74 -8.12
CA LYS A 215 11.41 1.19 -8.63
C LYS A 215 12.30 0.07 -9.17
N TYR A 216 12.08 -1.17 -8.70
CA TYR A 216 12.81 -2.34 -9.19
C TYR A 216 12.21 -2.87 -10.49
N PHE A 217 10.89 -3.05 -10.52
CA PHE A 217 10.21 -3.60 -11.70
C PHE A 217 10.14 -2.62 -12.86
N GLU A 218 10.12 -1.32 -12.59
CA GLU A 218 10.24 -0.28 -13.61
C GLU A 218 11.51 -0.44 -14.47
N LYS A 219 12.61 -0.93 -13.88
CA LYS A 219 13.88 -1.20 -14.59
C LYS A 219 13.89 -2.54 -15.33
N LEU A 220 12.89 -3.39 -15.10
CA LEU A 220 12.79 -4.75 -15.63
C LEU A 220 11.41 -5.00 -16.28
N PRO A 221 10.92 -4.11 -17.16
CA PRO A 221 9.57 -4.20 -17.70
C PRO A 221 9.39 -5.46 -18.55
N ASN A 222 10.45 -5.97 -19.19
CA ASN A 222 10.36 -7.14 -20.07
C ASN A 222 10.80 -8.45 -19.39
N SER A 223 10.85 -8.49 -18.06
CA SER A 223 11.27 -9.71 -17.35
C SER A 223 10.23 -10.83 -17.48
N ALA A 224 10.72 -12.06 -17.68
CA ALA A 224 9.87 -13.26 -17.70
C ALA A 224 9.08 -13.43 -16.39
N TYR A 225 9.66 -13.02 -15.26
CA TYR A 225 8.99 -13.01 -13.97
C TYR A 225 7.74 -12.13 -13.98
N LEU A 226 7.87 -10.88 -14.45
CA LEU A 226 6.74 -9.94 -14.51
C LEU A 226 5.64 -10.48 -15.42
N ALA A 227 6.00 -11.00 -16.60
CA ALA A 227 5.05 -11.58 -17.54
C ALA A 227 4.29 -12.78 -16.95
N ALA A 228 5.00 -13.75 -16.36
CA ALA A 228 4.41 -14.95 -15.77
C ALA A 228 3.50 -14.62 -14.58
N ARG A 229 3.93 -13.70 -13.70
CA ARG A 229 3.10 -13.26 -12.57
C ARG A 229 1.88 -12.49 -13.03
N SER A 230 1.99 -11.65 -14.06
CA SER A 230 0.85 -10.90 -14.60
C SER A 230 -0.21 -11.83 -15.17
N ALA A 231 0.19 -12.90 -15.87
CA ALA A 231 -0.75 -13.93 -16.34
C ALA A 231 -1.47 -14.62 -15.16
N SER A 232 -0.74 -14.93 -14.08
CA SER A 232 -1.31 -15.52 -12.86
C SER A 232 -2.26 -14.58 -12.10
N ILE A 233 -1.99 -13.26 -12.08
CA ILE A 233 -2.95 -12.27 -11.53
C ILE A 233 -4.18 -12.21 -12.43
N MET A 234 -4.00 -12.08 -13.74
CA MET A 234 -5.08 -11.95 -14.71
C MET A 234 -6.08 -13.11 -14.63
N ALA A 235 -5.60 -14.34 -14.41
CA ALA A 235 -6.46 -15.51 -14.24
C ALA A 235 -7.32 -15.46 -12.96
N ARG A 236 -6.88 -14.75 -11.91
CA ARG A 236 -7.57 -14.62 -10.62
C ARG A 236 -8.42 -13.35 -10.50
N MET A 237 -8.28 -12.41 -11.44
CA MET A 237 -9.01 -11.14 -11.40
C MET A 237 -10.53 -11.30 -11.43
N ALA A 238 -11.04 -12.36 -12.05
CA ALA A 238 -12.47 -12.63 -12.09
C ALA A 238 -13.06 -12.94 -10.70
N ASP A 239 -12.25 -13.50 -9.80
CA ASP A 239 -12.66 -13.88 -8.44
C ASP A 239 -12.61 -12.69 -7.47
N ALA A 240 -11.84 -11.65 -7.80
CA ALA A 240 -11.75 -10.43 -7.01
C ALA A 240 -13.04 -9.62 -7.13
N GLN A 241 -13.79 -9.53 -6.05
CA GLN A 241 -15.02 -8.72 -5.97
C GLN A 241 -14.65 -7.24 -5.87
N LEU A 242 -15.36 -6.40 -6.63
CA LEU A 242 -15.29 -4.96 -6.44
C LEU A 242 -16.29 -4.56 -5.35
N PRO A 243 -15.93 -3.61 -4.48
CA PRO A 243 -16.88 -3.02 -3.55
C PRO A 243 -18.01 -2.28 -4.25
#